data_AF-A0AAU6KUD0-F1
#
_entry.id   AF-A0AAU6KUD0-F1
#
_cell.length_a   1.000
_cell.length_b   1.000
_cell.length_c   1.000
_cell.angle_alpha   90.00
_cell.angle_beta   90.00
_cell.angle_gamma   90.00
#
_symmetry.space_group_name_H-M   'P 1'
#
loop_
_entity.id
_entity.type
_entity.pdbx_description
1 polymer ?
#
loop_
_entity_poly.entity_id
_entity_poly.type
_entity_poly.pdbx_seq_one_letter_code
_entity_poly.pdbx_strand_id
1 'polypeptide(L)'
;MGEILGYLAVALPKDISARARLLALQCALRMNASMQVELPAGLLRGLRIKAVEACRELERARWLTTADSPRADGITAQLRDATLLAQSPARPDRRRAADWALHTGCPARIGATEPRLRLPGLYLAAHSDPSSGEGRSECDRIIRDCRMHHQGFHGALSHLMATGILEGWRICPGSGDVHWTLAPGR
;
A
#
# COMPACT_ATOMS: atom_id res chain seq x y z
N MET A 1 5.42 -6.82 7.78
CA MET A 1 4.84 -6.48 6.45
C MET A 1 5.80 -5.68 5.54
N GLY A 2 6.87 -5.06 6.05
CA GLY A 2 7.79 -4.24 5.24
C GLY A 2 8.71 -4.97 4.26
N GLU A 3 8.76 -6.29 4.30
CA GLU A 3 9.51 -7.09 3.32
C GLU A 3 8.89 -7.00 1.92
N ILE A 4 7.57 -6.90 1.80
CA ILE A 4 6.90 -6.83 0.49
C ILE A 4 7.15 -5.49 -0.21
N LEU A 5 7.25 -4.38 0.54
CA LEU A 5 7.57 -3.07 -0.02
C LEU A 5 9.04 -2.94 -0.40
N GLY A 6 9.96 -3.42 0.46
CA GLY A 6 11.37 -3.48 0.13
C GLY A 6 11.64 -4.34 -1.11
N TYR A 7 10.95 -5.48 -1.19
CA TYR A 7 10.95 -6.32 -2.38
C TYR A 7 10.40 -5.58 -3.61
N LEU A 8 9.22 -4.94 -3.52
CA LEU A 8 8.64 -4.20 -4.66
C LEU A 8 9.53 -3.04 -5.13
N ALA A 9 10.25 -2.39 -4.23
CA ALA A 9 11.21 -1.34 -4.57
C ALA A 9 12.41 -1.88 -5.40
N VAL A 10 12.75 -3.15 -5.23
CA VAL A 10 13.80 -3.85 -5.99
C VAL A 10 13.24 -4.49 -7.28
N ALA A 11 12.06 -5.12 -7.19
CA ALA A 11 11.46 -5.89 -8.27
C ALA A 11 10.80 -5.02 -9.36
N LEU A 12 10.36 -3.80 -9.01
CA LEU A 12 9.74 -2.89 -9.98
C LEU A 12 10.75 -1.88 -10.53
N PRO A 13 10.84 -1.73 -11.87
CA PRO A 13 11.63 -0.69 -12.51
C PRO A 13 11.31 0.72 -12.00
N LYS A 14 12.29 1.63 -12.00
CA LYS A 14 12.18 2.99 -11.41
C LYS A 14 11.18 3.88 -12.15
N ASP A 15 10.97 3.62 -13.43
CA ASP A 15 10.08 4.29 -14.41
C ASP A 15 8.60 3.92 -14.26
N ILE A 16 8.27 2.86 -13.51
CA ILE A 16 6.87 2.50 -13.22
C ILE A 16 6.17 3.66 -12.50
N SER A 17 4.91 3.95 -12.84
CA SER A 17 4.16 5.02 -12.20
C SER A 17 3.83 4.69 -10.73
N ALA A 18 3.56 5.71 -9.92
CA ALA A 18 3.12 5.51 -8.54
C ALA A 18 1.81 4.70 -8.45
N ARG A 19 0.92 4.86 -9.45
CA ARG A 19 -0.35 4.12 -9.52
C ARG A 19 -0.11 2.64 -9.83
N ALA A 20 0.80 2.33 -10.75
CA ALA A 20 1.18 0.96 -11.06
C ALA A 20 1.90 0.29 -9.88
N ARG A 21 2.75 1.00 -9.12
CA ARG A 21 3.30 0.46 -7.87
C ARG A 21 2.25 0.17 -6.81
N LEU A 22 1.27 1.06 -6.66
CA LEU A 22 0.18 0.87 -5.72
C LEU A 22 -0.68 -0.33 -6.13
N LEU A 23 -0.94 -0.51 -7.43
CA LEU A 23 -1.59 -1.70 -7.96
C LEU A 23 -0.78 -2.96 -7.68
N ALA A 24 0.53 -2.94 -7.95
CA ALA A 24 1.42 -4.06 -7.67
C ALA A 24 1.44 -4.44 -6.20
N LEU A 25 1.45 -3.46 -5.30
CA LEU A 25 1.30 -3.70 -3.86
C LEU A 25 -0.02 -4.39 -3.53
N GLN A 26 -1.14 -3.89 -4.04
CA GLN A 26 -2.45 -4.53 -3.81
C GLN A 26 -2.47 -5.96 -4.35
N CYS A 27 -1.87 -6.20 -5.51
CA CYS A 27 -1.75 -7.54 -6.07
C CYS A 27 -0.92 -8.46 -5.17
N ALA A 28 0.25 -8.01 -4.72
CA ALA A 28 1.14 -8.80 -3.88
C ALA A 28 0.54 -9.09 -2.49
N LEU A 29 -0.28 -8.18 -1.96
CA LEU A 29 -0.99 -8.37 -0.68
C LEU A 29 -2.18 -9.32 -0.78
N ARG A 30 -2.81 -9.40 -1.96
CA ARG A 30 -4.08 -10.13 -2.18
C ARG A 30 -3.91 -11.39 -3.05
N MET A 31 -2.70 -11.71 -3.47
CA MET A 31 -2.42 -12.91 -4.26
C MET A 31 -2.72 -14.19 -3.46
N ASN A 32 -3.22 -15.21 -4.14
CA ASN A 32 -3.32 -16.56 -3.61
C ASN A 32 -1.98 -17.32 -3.81
N ALA A 33 -1.87 -18.55 -3.29
CA ALA A 33 -0.68 -19.40 -3.42
C ALA A 33 -0.41 -19.83 -4.87
N SER A 34 -1.40 -19.69 -5.76
CA SER A 34 -1.25 -19.89 -7.20
C SER A 34 -0.81 -18.60 -7.92
N MET A 35 -0.41 -17.57 -7.17
CA MET A 35 0.01 -16.24 -7.65
C MET A 35 -1.09 -15.46 -8.37
N GLN A 36 -2.36 -15.86 -8.21
CA GLN A 36 -3.49 -15.17 -8.80
C GLN A 36 -4.05 -14.14 -7.83
N VAL A 37 -4.45 -12.99 -8.36
CA VAL A 37 -5.11 -11.92 -7.62
C VAL A 37 -6.41 -11.57 -8.31
N GLU A 38 -7.45 -11.39 -7.51
CA GLU A 38 -8.70 -10.76 -7.92
C GLU A 38 -8.87 -9.45 -7.14
N LEU A 39 -8.96 -8.33 -7.84
CA LEU A 39 -9.20 -7.02 -7.26
C LEU A 39 -10.56 -6.49 -7.71
N PRO A 40 -11.50 -6.23 -6.78
CA PRO A 40 -12.83 -5.75 -7.14
C PRO A 40 -12.78 -4.30 -7.64
N ALA A 41 -13.66 -3.93 -8.57
CA ALA A 41 -13.70 -2.56 -9.10
C ALA A 41 -13.94 -1.49 -8.03
N GLY A 42 -14.63 -1.81 -6.94
CA GLY A 42 -14.82 -0.89 -5.81
C GLY A 42 -13.49 -0.47 -5.17
N LEU A 43 -12.56 -1.41 -5.02
CA LEU A 43 -11.21 -1.16 -4.50
C LEU A 43 -10.41 -0.25 -5.45
N LEU A 44 -10.42 -0.59 -6.75
CA LEU A 44 -9.71 0.17 -7.77
C LEU A 44 -10.23 1.60 -7.87
N ARG A 45 -11.55 1.78 -7.76
CA ARG A 45 -12.22 3.10 -7.70
C ARG A 45 -11.84 3.88 -6.44
N GLY A 46 -11.89 3.25 -5.26
CA GLY A 46 -11.49 3.88 -4.00
C GLY A 46 -10.03 4.38 -4.01
N LEU A 47 -9.14 3.57 -4.61
CA LEU A 47 -7.73 3.91 -4.78
C LEU A 47 -7.47 4.86 -5.97
N ARG A 48 -8.49 5.18 -6.77
CA ARG A 48 -8.42 5.98 -8.02
C ARG A 48 -7.36 5.45 -8.99
N ILE A 49 -7.20 4.12 -9.04
CA ILE A 49 -6.30 3.46 -9.97
C ILE A 49 -7.01 3.31 -11.31
N LYS A 50 -6.42 3.88 -12.36
CA LYS A 50 -6.80 3.56 -13.73
C LYS A 50 -6.25 2.17 -14.08
N ALA A 51 -7.03 1.15 -13.78
CA ALA A 51 -6.59 -0.25 -13.82
C ALA A 51 -5.99 -0.65 -15.17
N VAL A 52 -6.59 -0.24 -16.29
CA VAL A 52 -6.07 -0.54 -17.64
C VAL A 52 -4.66 0.00 -17.87
N GLU A 53 -4.42 1.27 -17.55
CA GLU A 53 -3.11 1.92 -17.76
C GLU A 53 -2.05 1.31 -16.85
N ALA A 54 -2.40 1.10 -15.57
CA ALA A 54 -1.51 0.53 -14.56
C ALA A 54 -1.17 -0.94 -14.85
N CYS A 55 -2.14 -1.76 -15.28
CA CYS A 55 -1.89 -3.15 -15.69
C CYS A 55 -0.93 -3.20 -16.88
N ARG A 56 -1.14 -2.38 -17.91
CA ARG A 56 -0.25 -2.34 -19.09
C ARG A 56 1.19 -1.96 -18.74
N GLU A 57 1.40 -1.07 -17.78
CA GLU A 57 2.74 -0.74 -17.29
C GLU A 57 3.41 -1.95 -16.62
N LEU A 58 2.68 -2.66 -15.76
CA LEU A 58 3.19 -3.82 -15.04
C LEU A 58 3.40 -5.04 -15.96
N GLU A 59 2.56 -5.19 -16.98
CA GLU A 59 2.73 -6.20 -18.05
C GLU A 59 3.97 -5.91 -18.90
N ARG A 60 4.20 -4.64 -19.27
CA ARG A 60 5.42 -4.22 -19.96
C ARG A 60 6.67 -4.48 -19.12
N ALA A 61 6.56 -4.32 -17.80
CA ALA A 61 7.62 -4.70 -16.86
C ALA A 61 7.74 -6.21 -16.61
N ARG A 62 6.91 -7.04 -17.27
CA ARG A 62 6.81 -8.50 -17.07
C ARG A 62 6.51 -8.93 -15.63
N TRP A 63 5.91 -8.04 -14.85
CA TRP A 63 5.65 -8.26 -13.43
C TRP A 63 4.33 -9.00 -13.17
N LEU A 64 3.31 -8.74 -14.01
CA LEU A 64 2.05 -9.47 -13.99
C LEU A 64 1.56 -9.79 -15.40
N THR A 65 0.55 -10.64 -15.49
CA THR A 65 -0.28 -10.84 -16.68
C THR A 65 -1.74 -10.77 -16.31
N THR A 66 -2.51 -9.96 -17.01
CA THR A 66 -3.97 -9.94 -16.82
C THR A 66 -4.59 -11.17 -17.49
N ALA A 67 -5.45 -11.89 -16.76
CA ALA A 67 -6.11 -13.08 -17.27
C ALA A 67 -7.29 -12.73 -18.19
N ASP A 68 -7.92 -11.58 -17.91
CA ASP A 68 -8.99 -10.98 -18.70
C ASP A 68 -8.65 -9.51 -18.97
N SER A 69 -9.23 -8.94 -20.02
CA SER A 69 -9.21 -7.49 -20.19
C SER A 69 -9.81 -6.84 -18.93
N PRO A 70 -9.17 -5.78 -18.35
CA PRO A 70 -9.72 -5.12 -17.18
C PRO A 70 -11.16 -4.67 -17.45
N ARG A 71 -12.13 -5.30 -16.79
CA ARG A 71 -13.56 -5.03 -16.97
C ARG A 71 -14.03 -3.99 -15.95
N ALA A 72 -15.25 -3.49 -16.16
CA ALA A 72 -15.91 -2.60 -15.21
C ALA A 72 -16.04 -3.21 -13.80
N ASP A 73 -15.93 -4.54 -13.68
CA ASP A 73 -16.15 -5.30 -12.45
C ASP A 73 -14.87 -5.55 -11.61
N GLY A 74 -13.68 -5.33 -12.19
CA GLY A 74 -12.41 -5.51 -11.49
C GLY A 74 -11.27 -5.94 -12.39
N ILE A 75 -10.19 -6.42 -11.76
CA ILE A 75 -9.09 -7.07 -12.48
C ILE A 75 -8.80 -8.45 -11.90
N THR A 76 -8.51 -9.38 -12.80
CA THR A 76 -7.91 -10.68 -12.48
C THR A 76 -6.54 -10.73 -13.12
N ALA A 77 -5.51 -10.97 -12.31
CA ALA A 77 -4.13 -11.00 -12.78
C ALA A 77 -3.35 -12.15 -12.13
N GLN A 78 -2.29 -12.57 -12.81
CA GLN A 78 -1.32 -13.52 -12.30
C GLN A 78 0.03 -12.83 -12.15
N LEU A 79 0.62 -12.93 -10.96
CA LEU A 79 1.95 -12.40 -10.67
C LEU A 79 3.01 -13.37 -11.20
N ARG A 80 4.05 -12.83 -11.86
CA ARG A 80 5.09 -13.64 -12.50
C ARG A 80 6.32 -13.88 -11.64
N ASP A 81 6.46 -13.16 -10.54
CA ASP A 81 7.64 -13.25 -9.71
C ASP A 81 7.44 -14.20 -8.52
N ALA A 82 7.93 -15.44 -8.68
CA ALA A 82 7.80 -16.50 -7.68
C ALA A 82 8.51 -16.19 -6.34
N THR A 83 9.42 -15.22 -6.29
CA THR A 83 10.06 -14.81 -5.03
C THR A 83 9.06 -14.23 -4.03
N LEU A 84 7.92 -13.71 -4.52
CA LEU A 84 6.80 -13.28 -3.68
C LEU A 84 6.20 -14.40 -2.83
N LEU A 85 6.28 -15.67 -3.27
CA LEU A 85 5.81 -16.83 -2.50
C LEU A 85 6.69 -17.09 -1.27
N ALA A 86 7.99 -16.82 -1.37
CA ALA A 86 8.94 -16.99 -0.27
C ALA A 86 8.85 -15.88 0.79
N GLN A 87 8.30 -14.71 0.43
CA GLN A 87 8.18 -13.51 1.29
C GLN A 87 6.86 -13.48 2.09
N SER A 88 6.30 -14.64 2.44
CA SER A 88 4.88 -14.75 2.83
C SER A 88 4.66 -15.40 4.21
N PRO A 89 4.40 -14.61 5.26
CA PRO A 89 3.68 -15.07 6.44
C PRO A 89 2.16 -15.07 6.16
N ALA A 90 1.54 -16.25 6.29
CA ALA A 90 0.11 -16.60 6.47
C ALA A 90 -1.01 -15.71 5.87
N ARG A 91 -1.78 -16.34 4.97
CA ARG A 91 -2.90 -15.83 4.14
C ARG A 91 -4.06 -15.03 4.80
N PRO A 92 -4.46 -15.20 6.08
CA PRO A 92 -5.59 -14.45 6.65
C PRO A 92 -5.22 -13.03 7.09
N ASP A 93 -4.01 -12.87 7.65
CA ASP A 93 -3.60 -11.64 8.32
C ASP A 93 -3.38 -10.49 7.33
N ARG A 94 -2.95 -10.80 6.10
CA ARG A 94 -2.83 -9.82 5.00
C ARG A 94 -4.17 -9.37 4.44
N ARG A 95 -5.14 -10.27 4.25
CA ARG A 95 -6.48 -9.87 3.82
C ARG A 95 -7.11 -8.98 4.87
N ARG A 96 -6.96 -9.34 6.15
CA ARG A 96 -7.43 -8.53 7.28
C ARG A 96 -6.70 -7.20 7.39
N ALA A 97 -5.38 -7.14 7.21
CA ALA A 97 -4.63 -5.89 7.21
C ALA A 97 -4.94 -5.00 5.99
N ALA A 98 -5.12 -5.59 4.81
CA ALA A 98 -5.50 -4.86 3.60
C ALA A 98 -6.95 -4.37 3.68
N ASP A 99 -7.88 -5.20 4.15
CA ASP A 99 -9.28 -4.82 4.35
C ASP A 99 -9.41 -3.82 5.50
N TRP A 100 -8.63 -3.96 6.57
CA TRP A 100 -8.54 -2.98 7.64
C TRP A 100 -7.97 -1.65 7.11
N ALA A 101 -6.84 -1.63 6.38
CA ALA A 101 -6.30 -0.41 5.77
C ALA A 101 -7.28 0.27 4.80
N LEU A 102 -8.18 -0.48 4.17
CA LEU A 102 -9.25 0.06 3.31
C LEU A 102 -10.48 0.53 4.10
N HIS A 103 -10.73 -0.05 5.28
CA HIS A 103 -11.87 0.25 6.14
C HIS A 103 -11.56 1.36 7.16
N THR A 104 -10.40 1.35 7.81
CA THR A 104 -9.89 2.48 8.61
C THR A 104 -9.39 3.61 7.72
N GLY A 105 -8.92 3.30 6.51
CA GLY A 105 -8.66 4.27 5.44
C GLY A 105 -9.88 4.59 4.56
N CYS A 106 -11.10 4.49 5.10
CA CYS A 106 -12.35 4.61 4.35
C CYS A 106 -12.32 5.82 3.38
N PRO A 107 -12.81 5.67 2.13
CA PRO A 107 -12.82 6.73 1.12
C PRO A 107 -13.61 7.98 1.52
N ALA A 108 -14.45 7.94 2.55
CA ALA A 108 -15.10 9.14 3.07
C ALA A 108 -14.09 10.12 3.72
N ARG A 109 -12.99 9.61 4.30
CA ARG A 109 -11.93 10.43 4.90
C ARG A 109 -10.72 10.60 3.98
N ILE A 110 -10.28 9.53 3.30
CA ILE A 110 -9.12 9.55 2.37
C ILE A 110 -9.50 10.04 0.95
N GLY A 111 -10.78 9.95 0.58
CA GLY A 111 -11.26 10.41 -0.72
C GLY A 111 -11.13 11.91 -0.92
N ALA A 112 -11.15 12.69 0.18
CA ALA A 112 -10.90 14.12 0.22
C ALA A 112 -9.40 14.47 0.39
N THR A 113 -8.57 13.52 0.83
CA THR A 113 -7.15 13.77 1.08
C THR A 113 -6.34 13.81 -0.22
N GLU A 114 -5.38 14.73 -0.29
CA GLU A 114 -4.48 14.91 -1.42
C GLU A 114 -3.84 13.58 -1.86
N PRO A 115 -3.68 13.33 -3.18
CA PRO A 115 -3.08 12.10 -3.70
C PRO A 115 -1.71 11.74 -3.10
N ARG A 116 -0.98 12.75 -2.62
CA ARG A 116 0.35 12.63 -2.00
C ARG A 116 0.33 11.96 -0.62
N LEU A 117 -0.81 11.96 0.07
CA LEU A 117 -0.94 11.44 1.44
C LEU A 117 -1.50 10.01 1.49
N ARG A 118 -1.99 9.51 0.34
CA ARG A 118 -2.56 8.15 0.24
C ARG A 118 -1.51 7.05 0.41
N LEU A 119 -0.35 7.23 -0.21
CA LEU A 119 0.77 6.29 -0.12
C LEU A 119 1.31 6.20 1.31
N PRO A 120 1.61 7.34 1.98
CA PRO A 120 2.00 7.33 3.39
C PRO A 120 0.92 6.75 4.30
N GLY A 121 -0.35 7.13 4.15
CA GLY A 121 -1.44 6.58 4.97
C GLY A 121 -1.58 5.06 4.81
N LEU A 122 -1.51 4.54 3.58
CA LEU A 122 -1.55 3.10 3.32
C LEU A 122 -0.29 2.40 3.86
N TYR A 123 0.88 3.03 3.75
CA TYR A 123 2.11 2.49 4.31
C TYR A 123 1.98 2.29 5.82
N LEU A 124 1.53 3.33 6.54
CA LEU A 124 1.37 3.28 7.99
C LEU A 124 0.36 2.21 8.38
N ALA A 125 -0.78 2.13 7.68
CA ALA A 125 -1.79 1.10 7.91
C ALA A 125 -1.30 -0.33 7.64
N ALA A 126 -0.48 -0.53 6.62
CA ALA A 126 0.12 -1.83 6.33
C ALA A 126 1.23 -2.21 7.33
N HIS A 127 1.80 -1.24 8.05
CA HIS A 127 2.86 -1.44 9.04
C HIS A 127 2.36 -1.30 10.49
N SER A 128 1.05 -1.11 10.67
CA SER A 128 0.40 -1.11 11.97
C SER A 128 -0.03 -2.52 12.36
N ASP A 129 0.07 -2.80 13.65
CA ASP A 129 -0.54 -3.96 14.27
C ASP A 129 -2.07 -3.89 14.11
N PRO A 130 -2.75 -4.97 13.66
CA PRO A 130 -4.19 -4.94 13.43
C PRO A 130 -5.04 -4.79 14.70
N SER A 131 -4.49 -5.11 15.87
CA SER A 131 -5.20 -5.08 17.16
C SER A 131 -5.01 -3.77 17.91
N SER A 132 -3.81 -3.19 17.87
CA SER A 132 -3.50 -1.91 18.53
C SER A 132 -3.47 -0.71 17.58
N GLY A 133 -3.33 -0.92 16.28
CA GLY A 133 -3.14 0.16 15.29
C GLY A 133 -1.75 0.80 15.34
N GLU A 134 -0.86 0.34 16.21
CA GLU A 134 0.48 0.86 16.40
C GLU A 134 1.45 0.32 15.36
N GLY A 135 2.35 1.15 14.86
CA GLY A 135 3.39 0.73 13.95
C GLY A 135 4.69 1.50 14.11
N ARG A 136 5.79 0.92 13.64
CA ARG A 136 7.12 1.52 13.71
C ARG A 136 7.93 1.24 12.47
N SER A 137 8.64 2.25 11.98
CA SER A 137 9.54 2.15 10.82
C SER A 137 10.54 3.30 10.80
N GLU A 138 11.70 3.08 10.18
CA GLU A 138 12.73 4.09 9.97
C GLU A 138 12.20 5.22 9.06
N CYS A 139 12.50 6.48 9.40
CA CYS A 139 12.12 7.65 8.58
C CYS A 139 12.51 7.48 7.11
N ASP A 140 13.78 7.14 6.85
CA ASP A 140 14.32 7.01 5.49
C ASP A 140 13.64 5.90 4.68
N ARG A 141 13.21 4.84 5.37
CA ARG A 141 12.47 3.75 4.74
C ARG A 141 11.10 4.20 4.29
N ILE A 142 10.37 4.93 5.14
CA ILE A 142 9.04 5.46 4.78
C ILE A 142 9.17 6.44 3.61
N ILE A 143 10.16 7.35 3.67
CA ILE A 143 10.43 8.34 2.62
C ILE A 143 10.73 7.64 1.28
N ARG A 144 11.57 6.61 1.30
CA ARG A 144 11.94 5.82 0.13
C ARG A 144 10.76 5.06 -0.45
N ASP A 145 10.05 4.31 0.39
CA ASP A 145 8.96 3.42 -0.02
C ASP A 145 7.74 4.22 -0.50
N CYS A 146 7.47 5.38 0.10
CA CYS A 146 6.39 6.28 -0.30
C CYS A 146 6.80 7.32 -1.36
N ARG A 147 8.06 7.31 -1.81
CA ARG A 147 8.64 8.31 -2.74
C ARG A 147 8.38 9.75 -2.32
N MET A 148 8.58 10.03 -1.03
CA MET A 148 8.42 11.36 -0.47
C MET A 148 9.73 12.14 -0.56
N HIS A 149 9.62 13.47 -0.47
CA HIS A 149 10.78 14.32 -0.20
C HIS A 149 10.96 14.44 1.32
N HIS A 150 12.19 14.39 1.81
CA HIS A 150 12.50 14.49 3.25
C HIS A 150 11.85 15.72 3.92
N GLN A 151 11.86 16.87 3.24
CA GLN A 151 11.19 18.11 3.67
C GLN A 151 9.66 18.00 3.78
N GLY A 152 9.02 17.11 3.01
CA GLY A 152 7.56 16.92 3.03
C GLY A 152 7.09 15.82 3.97
N PHE A 153 8.01 15.07 4.58
CA PHE A 153 7.69 13.89 5.38
C PHE A 153 6.90 14.23 6.65
N HIS A 154 7.44 15.13 7.47
CA HIS A 154 6.77 15.59 8.70
C HIS A 154 5.43 16.26 8.39
N GLY A 155 5.38 17.11 7.35
CA GLY A 155 4.15 17.76 6.91
C GLY A 155 3.07 16.76 6.53
N ALA A 156 3.43 15.66 5.88
CA ALA A 156 2.49 14.60 5.54
C ALA A 156 1.94 13.88 6.79
N LEU A 157 2.79 13.54 7.76
CA LEU A 157 2.35 12.92 9.01
C LEU A 157 1.44 13.85 9.82
N SER A 158 1.79 15.14 9.91
CA SER A 158 0.94 16.15 10.54
C SER A 158 -0.40 16.30 9.83
N HIS A 159 -0.41 16.24 8.50
CA HIS A 159 -1.67 16.31 7.74
C HIS A 159 -2.52 15.05 7.93
N LEU A 160 -1.90 13.86 7.99
CA LEU A 160 -2.60 12.61 8.30
C LEU A 160 -3.24 12.64 9.70
N MET A 161 -2.56 13.25 10.68
CA MET A 161 -3.14 13.52 12.00
C MET A 161 -4.32 14.50 11.94
N ALA A 162 -4.17 15.61 11.21
CA ALA A 162 -5.25 16.59 11.02
C ALA A 162 -6.49 16.00 10.33
N THR A 163 -6.30 15.04 9.41
CA THR A 163 -7.40 14.31 8.75
C THR A 163 -8.00 13.18 9.59
N GLY A 164 -7.47 12.94 10.80
CA GLY A 164 -7.95 11.89 11.70
C GLY A 164 -7.67 10.48 11.20
N ILE A 165 -6.60 10.30 10.42
CA ILE A 165 -6.07 8.99 10.00
C ILE A 165 -5.07 8.48 11.04
N LEU A 166 -4.25 9.38 11.60
CA LEU A 166 -3.37 9.09 12.73
C LEU A 166 -3.99 9.66 14.01
N GLU A 167 -3.92 8.89 15.08
CA GLU A 167 -4.15 9.38 16.44
C GLU A 167 -2.90 10.09 16.97
N GLY A 168 -1.72 9.56 16.65
CA GLY A 168 -0.45 10.15 17.05
C GLY A 168 0.72 9.64 16.22
N TRP A 169 1.78 10.43 16.16
CA TRP A 169 3.09 9.98 15.69
C TRP A 169 4.20 10.68 16.47
N ARG A 170 5.34 10.01 16.59
CA ARG A 170 6.54 10.53 17.25
C ARG A 170 7.79 9.93 16.65
N ILE A 171 8.89 10.67 16.71
CA ILE A 171 10.22 10.11 16.43
C ILE A 171 10.80 9.60 17.75
N CYS A 172 11.24 8.35 17.76
CA CYS A 172 11.90 7.73 18.90
C CYS A 172 13.30 8.34 19.08
N PRO A 173 13.59 9.04 20.20
CA PRO A 173 14.83 9.79 20.36
C PRO A 173 16.09 8.91 20.41
N GLY A 174 15.95 7.61 20.72
CA GLY A 174 17.06 6.67 20.78
C GLY A 174 17.41 5.98 19.46
N SER A 175 16.46 5.87 18.52
CA SER A 175 16.67 5.15 17.25
C SER A 175 16.45 5.98 15.99
N GLY A 176 15.79 7.14 16.10
CA GLY A 176 15.36 7.92 14.94
C GLY A 176 14.16 7.33 14.19
N ASP A 177 13.58 6.22 14.68
CA ASP A 177 12.41 5.61 14.04
C ASP A 177 11.15 6.42 14.29
N VAL A 178 10.25 6.37 13.32
CA VAL A 178 8.88 6.87 13.48
C VAL A 178 8.04 5.79 14.11
N HIS A 179 7.41 6.12 15.22
CA HIS A 179 6.31 5.36 15.81
C HIS A 179 5.01 6.14 15.54
N TRP A 180 3.99 5.45 15.07
CA TRP A 180 2.64 6.00 14.91
C TRP A 180 1.56 5.09 15.49
N THR A 181 0.39 5.67 15.75
CA THR A 181 -0.84 4.97 16.13
C THR A 181 -1.94 5.44 15.20
N LEU A 182 -2.65 4.51 14.57
CA LEU A 182 -3.78 4.83 13.70
C LEU A 182 -5.03 5.14 14.52
N ALA A 183 -5.83 6.08 14.02
CA ALA A 183 -7.11 6.39 14.63
C ALA A 183 -8.06 5.18 14.50
N PRO A 184 -8.80 4.82 15.57
CA PRO A 184 -9.77 3.75 15.50
C PRO A 184 -10.85 4.08 14.45
N GLY A 185 -11.17 3.10 13.58
CA GLY A 185 -12.26 3.23 12.62
C GLY A 185 -13.58 3.44 13.36
N ARG A 186 -14.18 4.63 13.23
CA ARG A 186 -15.52 4.94 13.72
C ARG A 186 -16.55 4.76 12.60
#